data_AF-A0A347WI91-F1
#
_entry.id   AF-A0A347WI91-F1
#
_cell.length_a   1.000
_cell.length_b   1.000
_cell.length_c   1.000
_cell.angle_alpha   90.00
_cell.angle_beta   90.00
_cell.angle_gamma   90.00
#
_symmetry.space_group_name_H-M   'P 1'
#
loop_
_entity.id
_entity.type
_entity.pdbx_description
1 polymer ?
#
loop_
_entity_poly.entity_id
_entity_poly.type
_entity_poly.pdbx_seq_one_letter_code
_entity_poly.pdbx_strand_id
1 'polypeptide(L)'
;MARKKTKKRKTTPALVKRWRKFKPILLQRIGCLSLFVVALLVLLGLVAFRFIQISQENYHIQQEEAALYAQREAFVTSLVPEAQRLQRQYGVLASVSIGQAALESNYGQSGLAQDYHNLYGVKTEATDPAGVDLATMEYVDGEWIEIVDRFKVYDNNEASMRAHAELLYYGTSWDADYYASVIAGDDYQSQAQALQEAGYATDPTYADKVIEVIEAWELMQYDQPVE
;
A
#
# COMPACT_ATOMS: atom_id res chain seq x y z
N MET A 1 -25.77 -94.12 25.25
CA MET A 1 -24.95 -92.89 25.39
C MET A 1 -25.68 -91.73 24.72
N ALA A 2 -26.13 -90.72 25.47
CA ALA A 2 -26.61 -89.45 24.89
C ALA A 2 -26.26 -88.28 25.84
N ARG A 3 -25.47 -87.34 25.32
CA ARG A 3 -24.77 -86.27 26.02
C ARG A 3 -25.76 -85.16 26.42
N LYS A 4 -25.95 -84.89 27.72
CA LYS A 4 -26.63 -83.67 28.20
C LYS A 4 -25.80 -82.44 27.81
N LYS A 5 -26.31 -81.60 26.90
CA LYS A 5 -25.75 -80.27 26.62
C LYS A 5 -26.14 -79.31 27.75
N THR A 6 -25.19 -78.92 28.57
CA THR A 6 -25.35 -77.84 29.55
C THR A 6 -25.36 -76.48 28.84
N LYS A 7 -26.49 -75.76 28.88
CA LYS A 7 -26.56 -74.36 28.43
C LYS A 7 -25.76 -73.48 29.41
N LYS A 8 -24.55 -73.06 29.02
CA LYS A 8 -23.82 -72.00 29.73
C LYS A 8 -24.64 -70.70 29.65
N ARG A 9 -25.09 -70.21 30.81
CA ARG A 9 -25.79 -68.93 30.97
C ARG A 9 -24.75 -67.82 30.80
N LYS A 10 -24.77 -67.09 29.68
CA LYS A 10 -23.90 -65.93 29.45
C LYS A 10 -24.22 -64.85 30.50
N THR A 11 -23.35 -64.65 31.47
CA THR A 11 -23.42 -63.53 32.42
C THR A 11 -22.81 -62.31 31.75
N THR A 12 -23.64 -61.34 31.38
CA THR A 12 -23.18 -60.02 30.95
C THR A 12 -22.28 -59.40 32.02
N PRO A 13 -21.13 -58.81 31.66
CA PRO A 13 -20.22 -58.15 32.60
C PRO A 13 -20.95 -57.09 33.42
N ALA A 14 -20.62 -56.98 34.71
CA ALA A 14 -21.30 -56.07 35.64
C ALA A 14 -21.28 -54.60 35.17
N LEU A 15 -20.22 -54.20 34.45
CA LEU A 15 -20.08 -52.88 33.83
C LEU A 15 -21.16 -52.59 32.78
N VAL A 16 -21.49 -53.57 31.92
CA VAL A 16 -22.53 -53.44 30.88
C VAL A 16 -23.93 -53.33 31.51
N LYS A 17 -24.15 -54.00 32.65
CA LYS A 17 -25.40 -53.87 33.42
C LYS A 17 -25.52 -52.51 34.11
N ARG A 18 -24.41 -51.93 34.59
CA ARG A 18 -24.38 -50.60 35.21
C ARG A 18 -24.69 -49.51 34.18
N TRP A 19 -24.19 -49.65 32.95
CA TRP A 19 -24.51 -48.76 31.82
C TRP A 19 -25.96 -48.86 31.34
N ARG A 20 -26.56 -50.06 31.26
CA ARG A 20 -28.00 -50.21 30.89
C ARG A 20 -28.98 -49.67 31.93
N LYS A 21 -28.56 -49.55 33.21
CA LYS A 21 -29.36 -48.94 34.29
C LYS A 21 -29.14 -47.43 34.44
N PHE A 22 -28.06 -46.90 33.87
CA PHE A 22 -28.02 -45.51 33.41
C PHE A 22 -28.95 -45.36 32.19
N LYS A 23 -30.24 -45.69 32.37
CA LYS A 23 -31.27 -45.06 31.55
C LYS A 23 -31.11 -43.57 31.81
N PRO A 24 -30.92 -42.73 30.80
CA PRO A 24 -30.77 -41.32 31.03
C PRO A 24 -32.16 -40.78 31.39
N ILE A 25 -32.56 -40.92 32.65
CA ILE A 25 -33.75 -40.27 33.21
C ILE A 25 -33.66 -38.76 32.97
N LEU A 26 -32.43 -38.25 32.88
CA LEU A 26 -32.10 -36.93 32.37
C LEU A 26 -32.61 -36.71 30.93
N LEU A 27 -32.21 -37.51 29.93
CA LEU A 27 -32.67 -37.38 28.53
C LEU A 27 -34.15 -37.76 28.30
N GLN A 28 -34.79 -38.50 29.20
CA GLN A 28 -36.22 -38.80 29.09
C GLN A 28 -37.12 -37.66 29.61
N ARG A 29 -36.59 -36.76 30.45
CA ARG A 29 -37.29 -35.56 30.97
C ARG A 29 -36.90 -34.27 30.23
N ILE A 30 -35.68 -34.23 29.72
CA ILE A 30 -35.14 -33.22 28.80
C ILE A 30 -35.68 -33.56 27.41
N GLY A 31 -36.91 -33.16 27.11
CA GLY A 31 -37.52 -33.39 25.80
C GLY A 31 -36.67 -32.81 24.65
N CYS A 32 -36.98 -33.18 23.40
CA CYS A 32 -36.32 -32.64 22.19
C CYS A 32 -36.19 -31.11 22.20
N LEU A 33 -37.13 -30.41 22.86
CA LEU A 33 -37.13 -28.96 23.07
C LEU A 33 -35.87 -28.44 23.79
N SER A 34 -35.41 -29.09 24.84
CA SER A 34 -34.20 -28.68 25.58
C SER A 34 -32.90 -28.93 24.81
N LEU A 35 -32.85 -30.00 24.00
CA LEU A 35 -31.72 -30.21 23.06
C LEU A 35 -31.72 -29.14 21.96
N PHE A 36 -32.90 -28.76 21.48
CA PHE A 36 -33.07 -27.68 20.51
C PHE A 36 -32.64 -26.32 21.08
N VAL A 37 -33.00 -26.00 22.32
CA VAL A 37 -32.55 -24.77 23.00
C VAL A 37 -31.03 -24.74 23.16
N VAL A 38 -30.42 -25.85 23.59
CA VAL A 38 -28.95 -25.93 23.69
C VAL A 38 -28.29 -25.75 22.33
N ALA A 39 -28.80 -26.40 21.28
CA ALA A 39 -28.30 -26.24 19.92
C ALA A 39 -28.44 -24.80 19.42
N LEU A 40 -29.56 -24.14 19.70
CA LEU A 40 -29.79 -22.73 19.36
C LEU A 40 -28.80 -21.81 20.10
N LEU A 41 -28.56 -22.02 21.39
CA LEU A 41 -27.60 -21.24 22.16
C LEU A 41 -26.17 -21.42 21.64
N VAL A 42 -25.79 -22.65 21.27
CA VAL A 42 -24.49 -22.92 20.63
C VAL A 42 -24.40 -22.20 19.28
N LEU A 43 -25.43 -22.27 18.45
CA LEU A 43 -25.49 -21.57 17.17
C LEU A 43 -25.36 -20.05 17.36
N LEU A 44 -26.12 -19.46 18.29
CA LEU A 44 -26.05 -18.03 18.62
C LEU A 44 -24.66 -17.65 19.13
N GLY A 45 -24.03 -18.48 19.96
CA GLY A 45 -22.67 -18.28 20.42
C GLY A 45 -21.65 -18.31 19.27
N LEU A 46 -21.81 -19.23 18.31
CA LEU A 46 -20.98 -19.30 17.10
C LEU A 46 -21.18 -18.06 16.21
N VAL A 47 -22.43 -17.61 16.03
CA VAL A 47 -22.73 -16.39 15.27
C VAL A 47 -22.13 -15.16 15.95
N ALA A 48 -22.28 -15.03 17.27
CA ALA A 48 -21.68 -13.93 18.04
C ALA A 48 -20.15 -13.97 17.97
N PHE A 49 -19.54 -15.15 18.09
CA PHE A 49 -18.10 -15.33 17.94
C PHE A 49 -17.62 -14.93 16.54
N ARG A 50 -18.31 -15.38 15.48
CA ARG A 50 -18.03 -14.96 14.11
C ARG A 50 -18.16 -13.45 13.93
N PHE A 51 -19.22 -12.85 14.47
CA PHE A 51 -19.44 -11.41 14.40
C PHE A 51 -18.32 -10.63 15.12
N ILE A 52 -17.87 -11.08 16.29
CA ILE A 52 -16.75 -10.47 17.01
C ILE A 52 -15.47 -10.58 16.18
N GLN A 53 -15.17 -11.76 15.61
CA GLN A 53 -13.99 -11.94 14.75
C GLN A 53 -14.01 -11.00 13.55
N ILE A 54 -15.13 -10.94 12.82
CA ILE A 54 -15.31 -10.04 11.67
C ILE A 54 -15.18 -8.57 12.11
N SER A 55 -15.74 -8.21 13.25
CA SER A 55 -15.64 -6.84 13.77
C SER A 55 -14.21 -6.47 14.13
N GLN A 56 -13.44 -7.40 14.71
CA GLN A 56 -12.01 -7.20 14.98
C GLN A 56 -11.21 -7.05 13.69
N GLU A 57 -11.45 -7.91 12.69
CA GLU A 57 -10.80 -7.84 11.37
C GLU A 57 -11.07 -6.49 10.69
N ASN A 58 -12.33 -6.05 10.64
CA ASN A 58 -12.69 -4.75 10.07
C ASN A 58 -12.04 -3.57 10.81
N TYR A 59 -11.93 -3.64 12.14
CA TYR A 59 -11.25 -2.61 12.92
C TYR A 59 -9.75 -2.55 12.58
N HIS A 60 -9.10 -3.70 12.40
CA HIS A 60 -7.68 -3.76 12.03
C HIS A 60 -7.43 -3.17 10.64
N ILE A 61 -8.27 -3.50 9.65
CA ILE A 61 -8.18 -2.94 8.29
C ILE A 61 -8.30 -1.42 8.34
N GLN A 62 -9.29 -0.89 9.08
CA GLN A 62 -9.49 0.55 9.20
C GLN A 62 -8.30 1.27 9.87
N GLN A 63 -7.66 0.64 10.86
CA GLN A 63 -6.47 1.19 11.51
C GLN A 63 -5.26 1.20 10.56
N GLU A 64 -5.08 0.15 9.76
CA GLU A 64 -4.00 0.08 8.77
C GLU A 64 -4.18 1.13 7.67
N GLU A 65 -5.39 1.30 7.15
CA GLU A 65 -5.72 2.35 6.17
C GLU A 65 -5.49 3.75 6.73
N ALA A 66 -5.92 4.01 7.97
CA ALA A 66 -5.69 5.29 8.62
C ALA A 66 -4.21 5.59 8.87
N ALA A 67 -3.44 4.57 9.26
CA ALA A 67 -1.99 4.69 9.45
C ALA A 67 -1.27 4.95 8.11
N LEU A 68 -1.66 4.26 7.04
CA LEU A 68 -1.13 4.47 5.70
C LEU A 68 -1.45 5.88 5.20
N TYR A 69 -2.70 6.33 5.37
CA TYR A 69 -3.09 7.70 5.02
C TYR A 69 -2.25 8.73 5.77
N ALA A 70 -2.14 8.60 7.10
CA ALA A 70 -1.35 9.52 7.93
C ALA A 70 0.14 9.54 7.54
N GLN A 71 0.70 8.38 7.14
CA GLN A 71 2.07 8.28 6.65
C GLN A 71 2.26 9.05 5.34
N ARG A 72 1.33 8.91 4.39
CA ARG A 72 1.37 9.62 3.11
C ARG A 72 1.14 11.12 3.27
N GLU A 73 0.21 11.50 4.15
CA GLU A 73 -0.07 12.90 4.50
C GLU A 73 1.16 13.57 5.12
N ALA A 74 1.84 12.87 6.04
CA ALA A 74 3.07 13.37 6.65
C ALA A 74 4.19 13.57 5.61
N PHE A 75 4.32 12.64 4.66
CA PHE A 75 5.25 12.79 3.54
C PHE A 75 4.94 14.04 2.71
N VAL A 76 3.70 14.17 2.20
CA VAL A 76 3.24 15.33 1.42
C VAL A 76 3.52 16.63 2.17
N THR A 77 3.07 16.73 3.42
CA THR A 77 3.19 17.93 4.26
C THR A 77 4.65 18.31 4.48
N SER A 78 5.54 17.32 4.63
CA SER A 78 6.98 17.58 4.85
C SER A 78 7.67 18.26 3.67
N LEU A 79 7.16 18.08 2.45
CA LEU A 79 7.75 18.64 1.23
C LEU A 79 7.26 20.06 0.91
N VAL A 80 6.09 20.46 1.44
CA VAL A 80 5.42 21.73 1.10
C VAL A 80 6.34 22.96 1.20
N PRO A 81 7.09 23.19 2.31
CA PRO A 81 7.89 24.41 2.43
C PRO A 81 8.95 24.55 1.34
N GLU A 82 9.63 23.44 1.02
CA GLU A 82 10.68 23.43 0.01
C GLU A 82 10.10 23.48 -1.41
N ALA A 83 8.99 22.79 -1.68
CA ALA A 83 8.28 22.83 -2.95
C ALA A 83 7.86 24.26 -3.31
N GLN A 84 7.23 24.98 -2.37
CA GLN A 84 6.84 26.37 -2.57
C GLN A 84 8.05 27.31 -2.76
N ARG A 85 9.15 27.03 -2.05
CA ARG A 85 10.40 27.79 -2.24
C ARG A 85 10.97 27.61 -3.64
N LEU A 86 11.02 26.37 -4.12
CA LEU A 86 11.51 26.02 -5.45
C LEU A 86 10.58 26.50 -6.55
N GLN A 87 9.26 26.47 -6.36
CA GLN A 87 8.29 27.05 -7.28
C GLN A 87 8.58 28.53 -7.54
N ARG A 88 8.80 29.33 -6.48
CA ARG A 88 9.14 30.76 -6.64
C ARG A 88 10.46 30.98 -7.37
N GLN A 89 11.39 30.03 -7.27
CA GLN A 89 12.72 30.16 -7.84
C GLN A 89 12.82 29.67 -9.28
N TYR A 90 12.10 28.59 -9.60
CA TYR A 90 12.29 27.80 -10.82
C TYR A 90 10.99 27.60 -11.63
N GLY A 91 9.83 28.00 -11.12
CA GLY A 91 8.55 27.94 -11.85
C GLY A 91 7.87 26.56 -11.89
N VAL A 92 8.48 25.51 -11.33
CA VAL A 92 7.83 24.20 -11.15
C VAL A 92 6.77 24.32 -10.06
N LEU A 93 5.51 24.09 -10.37
CA LEU A 93 4.42 24.20 -9.38
C LEU A 93 4.65 23.25 -8.20
N ALA A 94 4.36 23.72 -6.99
CA ALA A 94 4.54 22.94 -5.77
C ALA A 94 3.70 21.66 -5.81
N SER A 95 2.48 21.74 -6.35
CA SER A 95 1.62 20.59 -6.60
C SER A 95 2.27 19.55 -7.50
N VAL A 96 2.87 19.98 -8.62
CA VAL A 96 3.57 19.11 -9.59
C VAL A 96 4.79 18.47 -8.95
N SER A 97 5.64 19.24 -8.28
CA SER A 97 6.83 18.71 -7.60
C SER A 97 6.47 17.69 -6.53
N ILE A 98 5.46 17.96 -5.69
CA ILE A 98 5.03 17.02 -4.63
C ILE A 98 4.33 15.80 -5.24
N GLY A 99 3.50 16.00 -6.26
CA GLY A 99 2.78 14.93 -6.96
C GLY A 99 3.72 13.94 -7.62
N GLN A 100 4.73 14.42 -8.35
CA GLN A 100 5.79 13.58 -8.90
C GLN A 100 6.57 12.88 -7.78
N ALA A 101 7.03 13.60 -6.75
CA ALA A 101 7.75 12.98 -5.64
C ALA A 101 6.93 11.85 -4.99
N ALA A 102 5.64 12.06 -4.74
CA ALA A 102 4.76 11.05 -4.15
C ALA A 102 4.57 9.83 -5.06
N LEU A 103 4.38 10.05 -6.37
CA LEU A 103 4.23 8.98 -7.36
C LEU A 103 5.51 8.14 -7.48
N GLU A 104 6.65 8.80 -7.73
CA GLU A 104 7.94 8.17 -8.04
C GLU A 104 8.55 7.46 -6.83
N SER A 105 8.36 8.02 -5.63
CA SER A 105 8.93 7.46 -4.39
C SER A 105 7.98 6.54 -3.61
N ASN A 106 6.76 6.31 -4.10
CA ASN A 106 5.68 5.69 -3.33
C ASN A 106 5.51 6.38 -1.96
N TYR A 107 5.33 7.70 -1.96
CA TYR A 107 5.25 8.54 -0.75
C TYR A 107 6.45 8.35 0.19
N GLY A 108 7.65 8.31 -0.38
CA GLY A 108 8.91 8.12 0.32
C GLY A 108 9.16 6.70 0.83
N GLN A 109 8.40 5.71 0.37
CA GLN A 109 8.53 4.31 0.82
C GLN A 109 9.40 3.44 -0.11
N SER A 110 9.78 3.93 -1.28
CA SER A 110 10.74 3.22 -2.13
C SER A 110 12.11 3.16 -1.46
N GLY A 111 12.83 2.04 -1.62
CA GLY A 111 14.19 1.92 -1.08
C GLY A 111 15.13 3.02 -1.60
N LEU A 112 14.95 3.42 -2.86
CA LEU A 112 15.71 4.53 -3.46
C LEU A 112 15.48 5.86 -2.71
N ALA A 113 14.24 6.15 -2.31
CA ALA A 113 13.92 7.35 -1.55
C ALA A 113 14.34 7.26 -0.08
N GLN A 114 14.16 6.09 0.56
CA GLN A 114 14.48 5.92 1.99
C GLN A 114 15.99 5.94 2.25
N ASP A 115 16.76 5.23 1.44
CA ASP A 115 18.18 5.01 1.70
C ASP A 115 19.06 6.09 1.06
N TYR A 116 18.58 6.74 0.00
CA TYR A 116 19.38 7.65 -0.83
C TYR A 116 18.73 9.01 -1.09
N HIS A 117 17.58 9.29 -0.47
CA HIS A 117 16.82 10.54 -0.61
C HIS A 117 16.45 10.91 -2.05
N ASN A 118 16.48 9.96 -2.99
CA ASN A 118 16.18 10.21 -4.39
C ASN A 118 14.69 10.01 -4.65
N LEU A 119 13.94 11.12 -4.56
CA LEU A 119 12.48 11.11 -4.63
C LEU A 119 11.92 10.95 -6.04
N TYR A 120 12.72 11.23 -7.07
CA TYR A 120 12.28 11.36 -8.47
C TYR A 120 12.90 10.33 -9.41
N GLY A 121 13.58 9.31 -8.88
CA GLY A 121 14.22 8.28 -9.69
C GLY A 121 15.38 8.79 -10.56
N VAL A 122 16.06 9.86 -10.14
CA VAL A 122 17.10 10.51 -10.95
C VAL A 122 18.27 9.56 -11.17
N LYS A 123 18.54 9.23 -12.43
CA LYS A 123 19.70 8.44 -12.85
C LYS A 123 20.97 9.29 -12.91
N THR A 124 22.14 8.66 -12.86
CA THR A 124 23.42 9.36 -12.95
C THR A 124 24.43 8.57 -13.77
N GLU A 125 25.40 9.27 -14.32
CA GLU A 125 26.45 8.69 -15.15
C GLU A 125 27.36 7.74 -14.35
N ALA A 126 27.96 6.78 -15.04
CA ALA A 126 28.93 5.85 -14.44
C ALA A 126 30.12 6.56 -13.78
N THR A 127 30.43 7.79 -14.20
CA THR A 127 31.51 8.61 -13.64
C THR A 127 31.16 9.29 -12.32
N ASP A 128 29.89 9.30 -11.90
CA ASP A 128 29.48 9.87 -10.62
C ASP A 128 29.91 8.95 -9.46
N PRO A 129 30.89 9.38 -8.63
CA PRO A 129 31.43 8.54 -7.57
C PRO A 129 30.43 8.32 -6.43
N ALA A 130 29.39 9.16 -6.32
CA ALA A 130 28.37 9.05 -5.29
C ALA A 130 27.18 8.18 -5.72
N GLY A 131 27.07 7.83 -7.02
CA GLY A 131 25.96 7.03 -7.53
C GLY A 131 25.89 5.61 -6.97
N VAL A 132 24.70 5.04 -6.97
CA VAL A 132 24.42 3.67 -6.52
C VAL A 132 23.76 2.86 -7.63
N ASP A 133 24.20 1.61 -7.82
CA ASP A 133 23.61 0.70 -8.80
C ASP A 133 22.51 -0.13 -8.12
N LEU A 134 21.30 -0.09 -8.66
CA LEU A 134 20.13 -0.80 -8.13
C LEU A 134 19.35 -1.48 -9.25
N ALA A 135 18.68 -2.58 -8.93
CA ALA A 135 17.70 -3.18 -9.84
C ALA A 135 16.46 -2.27 -9.93
N THR A 136 15.97 -2.05 -11.14
CA THR A 136 14.77 -1.26 -11.44
C THR A 136 13.96 -1.90 -12.57
N MET A 137 12.68 -1.56 -12.66
CA MET A 137 11.79 -2.00 -13.73
C MET A 137 11.73 -0.93 -14.83
N GLU A 138 11.88 -1.34 -16.08
CA GLU A 138 11.74 -0.48 -17.27
C GLU A 138 10.64 -1.02 -18.18
N TYR A 139 9.90 -0.13 -18.83
CA TYR A 139 8.90 -0.49 -19.83
C TYR A 139 9.49 -0.34 -21.23
N VAL A 140 9.84 -1.48 -21.85
CA VAL A 140 10.50 -1.52 -23.16
C VAL A 140 9.70 -2.45 -24.07
N ASP A 141 9.38 -1.98 -25.28
CA ASP A 141 8.65 -2.73 -26.30
C ASP A 141 7.31 -3.35 -25.83
N GLY A 142 6.64 -2.70 -24.88
CA GLY A 142 5.34 -3.12 -24.37
C GLY A 142 5.38 -4.06 -23.15
N GLU A 143 6.58 -4.40 -22.66
CA GLU A 143 6.79 -5.31 -21.54
C GLU A 143 7.64 -4.67 -20.44
N TRP A 144 7.37 -5.05 -19.19
CA TRP A 144 8.14 -4.64 -18.03
C TRP A 144 9.32 -5.60 -17.83
N ILE A 145 10.55 -5.07 -17.85
CA ILE A 145 11.78 -5.83 -17.63
C ILE A 145 12.57 -5.30 -16.43
N GLU A 146 13.25 -6.18 -15.69
CA GLU A 146 14.18 -5.77 -14.64
C GLU A 146 15.57 -5.52 -15.24
N ILE A 147 16.14 -4.36 -14.99
CA ILE A 147 17.51 -4.00 -15.35
C ILE A 147 18.26 -3.45 -14.14
N VAL A 148 19.59 -3.37 -14.22
CA VAL A 148 20.38 -2.61 -13.24
C VAL A 148 20.63 -1.23 -13.83
N ASP A 149 20.28 -0.19 -13.07
CA ASP A 149 20.54 1.19 -13.42
C ASP A 149 21.27 1.92 -12.28
N ARG A 150 21.89 3.05 -12.60
CA ARG A 150 22.69 3.84 -11.68
C ARG A 150 21.95 5.11 -11.29
N PHE A 151 21.68 5.25 -10.00
CA PHE A 151 20.89 6.35 -9.46
C PHE A 151 21.73 7.35 -8.69
N LYS A 152 21.30 8.60 -8.71
CA LYS A 152 21.86 9.68 -7.90
C LYS A 152 21.56 9.45 -6.42
N VAL A 153 22.51 9.79 -5.56
CA VAL A 153 22.36 9.83 -4.10
C VAL A 153 22.34 11.28 -3.65
N TYR A 154 21.41 11.60 -2.74
CA TYR A 154 21.26 12.93 -2.17
C TYR A 154 21.45 12.90 -0.64
N ASP A 155 21.91 14.01 -0.08
CA ASP A 155 22.10 14.15 1.37
C ASP A 155 20.76 14.20 2.12
N ASN A 156 19.73 14.75 1.49
CA ASN A 156 18.37 14.85 2.02
C ASN A 156 17.34 15.07 0.91
N ASN A 157 16.05 15.03 1.27
CA ASN A 157 14.94 15.21 0.33
C ASN A 157 14.98 16.58 -0.35
N GLU A 158 15.36 17.65 0.35
CA GLU A 158 15.42 19.02 -0.21
C GLU A 158 16.46 19.12 -1.35
N ALA A 159 17.59 18.43 -1.21
CA ALA A 159 18.61 18.36 -2.26
C ALA A 159 18.09 17.63 -3.50
N SER A 160 17.31 16.57 -3.33
CA SER A 160 16.64 15.88 -4.44
C SER A 160 15.59 16.75 -5.13
N MET A 161 14.75 17.44 -4.35
CA MET A 161 13.76 18.39 -4.88
C MET A 161 14.42 19.53 -5.65
N ARG A 162 15.53 20.08 -5.14
CA ARG A 162 16.28 21.12 -5.84
C ARG A 162 16.85 20.62 -7.16
N ALA A 163 17.48 19.44 -7.17
CA ALA A 163 18.04 18.88 -8.40
C ALA A 163 16.96 18.64 -9.46
N HIS A 164 15.77 18.17 -9.04
CA HIS A 164 14.62 18.04 -9.93
C HIS A 164 14.16 19.39 -10.50
N ALA A 165 13.99 20.41 -9.65
CA ALA A 165 13.61 21.75 -10.11
C ALA A 165 14.65 22.36 -11.06
N GLU A 166 15.94 22.14 -10.79
CA GLU A 166 17.04 22.59 -11.65
C GLU A 166 17.06 21.87 -13.00
N LEU A 167 16.77 20.57 -13.03
CA LEU A 167 16.63 19.82 -14.30
C LEU A 167 15.52 20.40 -15.17
N LEU A 168 14.34 20.66 -14.60
CA LEU A 168 13.21 21.21 -15.35
C LEU A 168 13.46 22.65 -15.80
N TYR A 169 14.16 23.45 -14.99
CA TYR A 169 14.43 24.85 -15.29
C TYR A 169 15.59 25.05 -16.28
N TYR A 170 16.69 24.31 -16.12
CA TYR A 170 17.89 24.44 -16.96
C TYR A 170 17.90 23.47 -18.15
N GLY A 171 16.93 22.56 -18.22
CA GLY A 171 16.90 21.49 -19.22
C GLY A 171 17.98 20.43 -18.98
N THR A 172 18.27 19.69 -20.03
CA THR A 172 19.27 18.61 -20.01
C THR A 172 20.66 19.15 -20.41
N SER A 173 21.71 18.35 -20.20
CA SER A 173 23.06 18.70 -20.62
C SER A 173 23.23 18.89 -22.13
N TRP A 174 22.33 18.32 -22.93
CA TRP A 174 22.37 18.33 -24.40
C TRP A 174 21.32 19.26 -25.02
N ASP A 175 20.29 19.64 -24.27
CA ASP A 175 19.27 20.60 -24.67
C ASP A 175 18.74 21.36 -23.45
N ALA A 176 19.09 22.65 -23.38
CA ALA A 176 18.71 23.54 -22.28
C ALA A 176 17.22 23.92 -22.31
N ASP A 177 16.55 23.77 -23.45
CA ASP A 177 15.14 24.11 -23.62
C ASP A 177 14.24 22.86 -23.54
N TYR A 178 14.82 21.68 -23.25
CA TYR A 178 14.11 20.39 -23.31
C TYR A 178 12.82 20.34 -22.47
N TYR A 179 12.82 20.99 -21.31
CA TYR A 179 11.67 21.09 -20.40
C TYR A 179 11.04 22.50 -20.37
N ALA A 180 11.35 23.38 -21.33
CA ALA A 180 10.85 24.75 -21.34
C ALA A 180 9.32 24.83 -21.34
N SER A 181 8.63 23.91 -22.05
CA SER A 181 7.16 23.82 -22.04
C SER A 181 6.58 23.47 -20.67
N VAL A 182 7.32 22.74 -19.83
CA VAL A 182 6.89 22.43 -18.46
C VAL A 182 6.87 23.70 -17.64
N ILE A 183 7.94 24.49 -17.68
CA ILE A 183 8.03 25.75 -16.93
C ILE A 183 7.02 26.80 -17.44
N ALA A 184 6.66 26.75 -18.72
CA ALA A 184 5.68 27.65 -19.31
C ALA A 184 4.22 27.31 -18.98
N GLY A 185 3.94 26.14 -18.38
CA GLY A 185 2.59 25.75 -17.99
C GLY A 185 2.03 26.60 -16.85
N ASP A 186 0.82 27.12 -17.03
CA ASP A 186 0.13 28.02 -16.09
C ASP A 186 -0.57 27.26 -14.94
N ASP A 187 -0.77 25.96 -15.09
CA ASP A 187 -1.45 25.10 -14.13
C ASP A 187 -0.80 23.70 -14.06
N TYR A 188 -1.20 22.92 -13.05
CA TYR A 188 -0.58 21.61 -12.84
C TYR A 188 -0.88 20.62 -13.97
N GLN A 189 -2.06 20.72 -14.62
CA GLN A 189 -2.40 19.87 -15.74
C GLN A 189 -1.50 20.13 -16.95
N SER A 190 -1.26 21.40 -17.29
CA SER A 190 -0.38 21.78 -18.38
C SER A 190 1.08 21.40 -18.10
N GLN A 191 1.59 21.58 -16.88
CA GLN A 191 2.93 21.11 -16.52
C GLN A 191 3.04 19.58 -16.59
N ALA A 192 2.05 18.84 -16.09
CA ALA A 192 2.02 17.37 -16.16
C ALA A 192 1.96 16.84 -17.60
N GLN A 193 1.14 17.47 -18.46
CA GLN A 193 1.09 17.12 -19.88
C GLN A 193 2.41 17.43 -20.58
N ALA A 194 3.02 18.58 -20.31
CA ALA A 194 4.33 18.92 -20.87
C ALA A 194 5.44 17.94 -20.44
N LEU A 195 5.38 17.41 -19.20
CA LEU A 195 6.30 16.36 -18.75
C LEU A 195 6.15 15.07 -19.57
N GLN A 196 4.91 14.66 -19.84
CA GLN A 196 4.61 13.49 -20.70
C GLN A 196 5.12 13.71 -22.13
N GLU A 197 4.84 14.87 -22.71
CA GLU A 197 5.24 15.23 -24.08
C GLU A 197 6.76 15.31 -24.23
N ALA A 198 7.46 15.81 -23.20
CA ALA A 198 8.92 15.82 -23.13
C ALA A 198 9.52 14.43 -22.86
N GLY A 199 8.70 13.39 -22.65
CA GLY A 199 9.19 12.03 -22.40
C GLY A 199 9.89 11.87 -21.06
N TYR A 200 9.46 12.60 -20.03
CA TYR A 200 10.00 12.46 -18.67
C TYR A 200 9.89 11.02 -18.15
N ALA A 201 8.81 10.32 -18.51
CA ALA A 201 8.60 8.91 -18.23
C ALA A 201 8.18 8.14 -19.49
N THR A 202 8.52 6.84 -19.54
CA THR A 202 8.11 5.92 -20.62
C THR A 202 6.66 5.44 -20.49
N ASP A 203 6.04 5.67 -19.34
CA ASP A 203 4.65 5.34 -19.07
C ASP A 203 3.70 6.22 -19.90
N PRO A 204 2.80 5.64 -20.72
CA PRO A 204 1.89 6.40 -21.57
C PRO A 204 0.79 7.16 -20.82
N THR A 205 0.59 6.92 -19.52
CA THR A 205 -0.40 7.63 -18.70
C THR A 205 0.26 8.36 -17.53
N TYR A 206 1.52 8.77 -17.67
CA TYR A 206 2.26 9.46 -16.61
C TYR A 206 1.59 10.75 -16.17
N ALA A 207 1.20 11.61 -17.12
CA ALA A 207 0.54 12.88 -16.80
C ALA A 207 -0.73 12.67 -15.97
N ASP A 208 -1.57 11.71 -16.38
CA ASP A 208 -2.83 11.38 -15.68
C ASP A 208 -2.56 10.90 -14.25
N LYS A 209 -1.52 10.08 -14.03
CA LYS A 209 -1.14 9.61 -12.69
C LYS A 209 -0.66 10.75 -11.78
N VAL A 210 0.14 11.67 -12.32
CA VAL A 210 0.57 12.85 -11.56
C VAL A 210 -0.64 13.72 -11.19
N ILE A 211 -1.54 13.95 -12.15
CA ILE A 211 -2.79 14.69 -11.93
C ILE A 211 -3.66 14.02 -10.87
N GLU A 212 -3.87 12.70 -10.93
CA GLU A 212 -4.64 11.95 -9.94
C GLU A 212 -4.05 12.12 -8.53
N VAL A 213 -2.72 12.07 -8.38
CA VAL A 213 -2.07 12.30 -7.09
C VAL A 213 -2.30 13.73 -6.61
N ILE A 214 -2.17 14.72 -7.49
CA ILE A 214 -2.41 16.13 -7.18
C ILE A 214 -3.84 16.36 -6.71
N GLU A 215 -4.81 15.79 -7.41
CA GLU A 215 -6.24 15.93 -7.08
C GLU A 215 -6.59 15.18 -5.80
N ALA A 216 -6.10 13.94 -5.62
CA ALA A 216 -6.40 13.11 -4.45
C ALA A 216 -5.91 13.74 -3.13
N TRP A 217 -4.84 14.52 -3.18
CA TRP A 217 -4.25 15.22 -2.03
C TRP A 217 -4.51 16.72 -2.03
N GLU A 218 -5.34 17.22 -2.95
CA GLU A 218 -5.66 18.64 -3.11
C GLU A 218 -4.40 19.53 -3.16
N LEU A 219 -3.33 19.07 -3.83
CA LEU A 219 -2.01 19.70 -3.75
C LEU A 219 -1.97 21.09 -4.41
N MET A 220 -2.91 21.40 -5.31
CA MET A 220 -3.03 22.71 -5.95
C MET A 220 -3.22 23.85 -4.95
N GLN A 221 -3.66 23.55 -3.72
CA GLN A 221 -3.74 24.53 -2.64
C GLN A 221 -2.36 25.13 -2.29
N TYR A 222 -1.27 24.40 -2.58
CA TYR A 222 0.10 24.83 -2.30
C TYR A 222 0.72 25.68 -3.41
N ASP A 223 0.10 25.76 -4.59
CA ASP A 223 0.61 26.52 -5.73
C ASP A 223 0.45 28.04 -5.54
N GLN A 224 -0.37 28.46 -4.59
CA GLN A 224 -0.52 29.86 -4.26
C GLN A 224 0.66 30.33 -3.39
N PRO A 225 1.23 31.53 -3.65
CA PRO A 225 2.21 32.10 -2.76
C PRO A 225 1.60 32.29 -1.37
N VAL A 226 2.31 31.83 -0.33
CA VAL A 226 1.95 32.15 1.06
C VAL A 226 2.11 33.66 1.23
N GLU A 227 1.01 34.37 1.51
CA GLU A 227 1.01 35.81 1.85
C GLU A 227 1.90 36.14 3.05
#